data_AF-A0A1Z9M3R0-F1
#
_entry.id   AF-A0A1Z9M3R0-F1
#
_cell.length_a   1.000
_cell.length_b   1.000
_cell.length_c   1.000
_cell.angle_alpha   90.00
_cell.angle_beta   90.00
_cell.angle_gamma   90.00
#
_symmetry.space_group_name_H-M   'P 1'
#
loop_
_entity.id
_entity.type
_entity.pdbx_description
1 polymer ?
#
loop_
_entity_poly.entity_id
_entity_poly.type
_entity_poly.pdbx_seq_one_letter_code
_entity_poly.pdbx_strand_id
1 'polypeptide(L)' 'MTTNDYDPRLIDKYQEPRYLVHFQWDKSNDVYRYALVEVIHPKDIDSRNKEKKDEKGLTQKEIWEKKYQQLTPTNINLR' A
#
# COMPACT_ATOMS: atom_id res chain seq x y z
N MET A 1 -10.23 -21.55 2.28
CA MET A 1 -9.78 -20.17 2.56
C MET A 1 -10.73 -19.59 3.56
N THR A 2 -10.23 -19.21 4.73
CA THR A 2 -11.07 -18.52 5.72
C THR A 2 -10.93 -17.03 5.50
N THR A 3 -11.95 -16.25 5.80
CA THR A 3 -11.93 -14.78 5.72
C THR A 3 -10.78 -14.17 6.54
N ASN A 4 -10.24 -14.92 7.52
CA ASN A 4 -9.11 -14.52 8.35
C ASN A 4 -7.78 -14.44 7.57
N ASP A 5 -7.62 -15.18 6.46
CA ASP A 5 -6.37 -15.20 5.69
C ASP A 5 -6.08 -13.84 5.03
N TYR A 6 -7.12 -13.01 4.88
CA TYR A 6 -7.08 -11.68 4.24
C TYR A 6 -7.63 -10.58 5.17
N ASP A 7 -7.56 -10.78 6.49
CA ASP A 7 -7.95 -9.78 7.48
C ASP A 7 -6.80 -8.78 7.71
N PRO A 8 -6.96 -7.49 7.31
CA PRO A 8 -5.90 -6.49 7.46
C PRO A 8 -5.56 -6.20 8.93
N ARG A 9 -6.42 -6.57 9.88
CA ARG A 9 -6.20 -6.36 11.32
C ARG A 9 -5.13 -7.28 11.90
N LEU A 10 -4.70 -8.31 11.18
CA LEU A 10 -3.66 -9.25 11.62
C LEU A 10 -2.23 -8.76 11.35
N ILE A 11 -2.06 -7.51 10.89
CA ILE A 11 -0.75 -6.94 10.52
C ILE A 11 0.22 -6.86 11.70
N ASP A 12 -0.28 -6.77 12.93
CA ASP A 12 0.49 -6.73 14.18
C ASP A 12 1.17 -8.07 14.53
N LYS A 13 0.74 -9.18 13.90
CA LYS A 13 1.33 -10.51 14.11
C LYS A 13 2.65 -10.70 13.35
N TYR A 14 3.00 -9.78 12.45
CA TYR A 14 4.27 -9.86 11.72
C TYR A 14 5.41 -9.30 12.58
N GLN A 15 6.46 -10.10 12.78
CA GLN A 15 7.66 -9.69 13.50
C GLN A 15 8.53 -8.70 12.70
N GLU A 16 8.35 -8.68 11.38
CA GLU A 16 9.08 -7.81 10.45
C GLU A 16 8.10 -7.21 9.40
N PRO A 17 8.39 -6.01 8.87
CA PRO A 17 7.60 -5.43 7.79
C PRO A 17 7.50 -6.36 6.58
N ARG A 18 6.29 -6.60 6.10
CA ARG A 18 6.06 -7.40 4.89
C ARG A 18 6.20 -6.53 3.64
N TYR A 19 6.89 -7.05 2.63
CA TYR A 19 6.94 -6.41 1.32
C TYR A 19 5.58 -6.37 0.62
N LEU A 20 4.72 -7.35 0.89
CA LEU A 20 3.37 -7.45 0.34
C LEU A 20 2.37 -7.78 1.46
N VAL A 21 1.25 -7.08 1.47
CA VAL A 21 0.10 -7.35 2.35
C VAL A 21 -1.13 -7.58 1.49
N HIS A 22 -1.91 -8.59 1.83
CA HIS A 22 -3.13 -8.96 1.12
C HIS A 22 -4.33 -8.82 2.04
N PHE A 23 -5.42 -8.24 1.55
CA PHE A 23 -6.64 -8.10 2.33
C PHE A 23 -7.88 -7.94 1.46
N GLN A 24 -9.05 -8.21 2.03
CA GLN A 24 -10.35 -7.95 1.41
C GLN A 24 -11.00 -6.72 2.04
N TRP A 25 -11.64 -5.89 1.22
CA TRP A 25 -12.43 -4.74 1.71
C TRP A 25 -13.88 -5.18 1.93
N ASP A 26 -14.34 -5.09 3.18
CA ASP A 26 -15.73 -5.40 3.59
C ASP A 26 -16.25 -6.72 3.01
N LYS A 27 -17.31 -6.70 2.20
CA LYS A 27 -17.93 -7.87 1.56
C LYS A 27 -17.44 -8.09 0.13
N SER A 28 -16.33 -7.48 -0.27
CA SER A 28 -15.73 -7.72 -1.58
C SER A 28 -15.24 -9.17 -1.69
N ASN A 29 -15.51 -9.79 -2.84
CA ASN A 29 -14.93 -11.09 -3.16
C ASN A 29 -13.47 -10.98 -3.66
N ASP A 30 -12.99 -9.77 -3.91
CA ASP A 30 -11.65 -9.52 -4.45
C ASP A 30 -10.62 -9.38 -3.33
N VAL A 31 -9.42 -9.90 -3.58
CA VAL A 31 -8.26 -9.72 -2.71
C VAL A 31 -7.39 -8.61 -3.26
N TYR A 32 -7.18 -7.59 -2.45
CA TYR A 32 -6.32 -6.46 -2.75
C TYR A 32 -4.92 -6.76 -2.25
N ARG A 33 -3.90 -6.32 -3.00
CA ARG A 33 -2.50 -6.45 -2.63
C ARG A 33 -1.86 -5.07 -2.56
N TYR A 34 -1.28 -4.75 -1.42
CA TYR A 34 -0.49 -3.54 -1.21
C TYR A 34 0.99 -3.92 -1.12
N ALA A 35 1.84 -3.06 -1.67
CA ALA A 35 3.29 -3.20 -1.60
C ALA A 35 3.88 -2.20 -0.61
N LEU A 36 4.90 -2.61 0.12
CA LEU A 36 5.74 -1.70 0.90
C LEU A 36 6.56 -0.85 -0.07
N VAL A 37 6.16 0.41 -0.24
CA VAL A 37 6.84 1.35 -1.14
C VAL A 37 7.92 2.17 -0.45
N GLU A 38 7.79 2.42 0.86
CA GLU A 38 8.79 3.12 1.66
C GLU A 38 8.54 2.95 3.17
N VAL A 39 9.58 3.20 3.98
CA VAL A 39 9.50 3.31 5.43
C VAL A 39 9.88 4.74 5.81
N ILE A 40 8.97 5.47 6.46
CA ILE A 40 9.10 6.90 6.74
C ILE A 40 9.06 7.13 8.25
N HIS A 41 9.95 7.98 8.77
CA HIS A 41 9.88 8.39 10.17
C HIS A 41 8.65 9.31 10.37
N PRO A 42 7.90 9.19 11.49
CA PRO A 42 6.67 9.99 11.71
C PRO A 42 6.84 11.51 11.62
N LYS A 43 8.05 12.02 11.86
CA LYS A 43 8.40 13.45 11.76
C LYS A 43 8.48 13.97 10.31
N ASP A 44 8.65 13.06 9.36
CA ASP A 44 8.93 13.38 7.95
C ASP A 44 7.69 13.20 7.05
N ILE A 45 6.52 12.89 7.64
CA ILE A 45 5.23 12.74 6.96
C ILE A 45 4.12 13.50 7.70
N ASP A 46 3.27 14.21 6.96
CA ASP A 46 2.05 14.78 7.51
C ASP A 46 1.03 13.66 7.81
N SER A 47 0.70 13.47 9.09
CA SER A 47 -0.15 12.37 9.52
C SER A 47 -1.61 12.50 9.08
N ARG A 48 -2.08 13.71 8.74
CA ARG A 48 -3.45 13.98 8.32
C ARG A 48 -3.62 13.82 6.82
N ASN A 49 -2.71 14.39 6.05
CA ASN A 49 -2.77 14.43 4.59
C ASN A 49 -2.03 13.25 3.94
N LYS A 50 -1.17 12.55 4.69
CA LYS A 50 -0.34 11.43 4.21
C LYS A 50 0.62 11.84 3.09
N GLU A 51 1.19 13.04 3.22
CA GLU A 51 2.14 13.62 2.26
C GLU A 51 3.47 13.97 2.95
N LYS A 52 4.58 13.74 2.25
CA LYS A 52 5.91 14.26 2.61
C LYS A 52 6.08 15.70 2.12
N LYS A 53 7.19 16.33 2.51
CA LYS A 53 7.52 17.71 2.15
C LYS A 53 7.48 17.98 0.63
N ASP A 54 7.88 17.01 -0.19
CA ASP A 54 7.92 17.10 -1.65
C ASP A 54 6.60 16.65 -2.33
N GLU A 55 5.62 16.22 -1.54
CA GLU A 55 4.29 15.77 -1.97
C GLU A 55 3.18 16.76 -1.61
N LYS A 56 3.55 17.92 -1.06
CA LYS A 56 2.59 18.90 -0.52
C LYS A 56 1.55 19.32 -1.55
N GLY A 57 0.28 19.14 -1.21
CA GLY A 57 -0.86 19.50 -2.05
C GLY A 57 -1.22 18.44 -3.09
N LEU A 58 -0.57 17.27 -3.07
CA LEU A 58 -0.93 16.13 -3.91
C LEU A 58 -1.90 15.21 -3.16
N THR A 59 -2.86 14.65 -3.89
CA THR A 59 -3.69 13.56 -3.39
C THR A 59 -2.89 12.26 -3.33
N GLN A 60 -3.34 11.30 -2.50
CA GLN A 60 -2.73 9.97 -2.43
C GLN A 60 -2.64 9.28 -3.80
N LYS A 61 -3.65 9.48 -4.65
CA LYS A 61 -3.67 8.95 -6.02
C LYS A 61 -2.57 9.59 -6.87
N GLU A 62 -2.43 10.91 -6.86
CA GLU A 62 -1.38 11.61 -7.62
C GLU A 62 0.03 11.24 -7.13
N ILE A 63 0.22 11.08 -5.82
CA ILE A 63 1.49 10.59 -5.26
C ILE A 63 1.80 9.19 -5.81
N TRP A 64 0.82 8.28 -5.80
CA TRP A 64 0.97 6.94 -6.33
C TRP A 64 1.31 6.95 -7.83
N GLU A 65 0.57 7.70 -8.66
CA GLU A 65 0.80 7.79 -10.11
C GLU A 65 2.19 8.37 -10.42
N LYS A 66 2.58 9.43 -9.69
CA LYS A 66 3.84 10.14 -9.92
C LYS A 66 5.07 9.35 -9.48
N LYS A 67 4.99 8.62 -8.36
CA LYS A 67 6.17 8.02 -7.72
C LYS A 67 6.23 6.50 -7.80
N TYR A 68 5.09 5.81 -7.76
CA TYR A 68 5.03 4.36 -7.54
C TYR A 68 4.46 3.58 -8.72
N GLN A 69 3.52 4.15 -9.48
CA GLN A 69 2.99 3.51 -10.68
C GLN A 69 4.08 3.33 -11.75
N GLN A 70 4.99 4.31 -11.90
CA GLN A 70 6.08 4.25 -12.87
C GLN A 70 7.11 3.14 -12.58
N LEU A 71 7.10 2.57 -11.37
CA LEU A 71 7.95 1.44 -11.00
C LEU A 71 7.36 0.09 -11.41
N THR A 72 6.14 0.05 -11.94
CA THR A 72 5.61 -1.16 -12.58
C THR A 72 6.12 -1.25 -14.01
N PRO A 73 6.94 -2.26 -14.38
CA PRO A 73 7.29 -2.45 -15.78
C PRO A 73 6.01 -2.70 -16.56
N THR A 74 5.79 -1.93 -17.62
CA THR A 74 4.63 -1.99 -18.54
C THR A 74 4.52 -3.30 -19.34
N ASN A 75 5.09 -4.41 -18.90
CA ASN A 75 4.97 -5.70 -19.59
C ASN A 75 4.88 -6.85 -18.60
N ILE A 76 3.68 -7.09 -18.09
CA ILE A 76 3.27 -8.45 -17.75
C ILE A 76 2.33 -8.91 -18.87
N ASN A 77 2.93 -9.41 -19.96
CA ASN A 77 2.23 -10.34 -20.82
C ASN A 77 2.01 -11.61 -20.00
N LEU A 78 0.85 -11.72 -19.35
CA LEU A 78 0.36 -13.01 -18.86
C LEU A 78 -0.05 -13.82 -20.10
N ARG A 79 0.84 -14.72 -20.51
CA ARG A 79 0.49 -15.90 -21.32
C ARG A 79 -0.17 -16.94 -20.43
#